data_AF-A0A246IVP3-F1
#
_entry.id   AF-A0A246IVP3-F1
#
_cell.length_a   1.000
_cell.length_b   1.000
_cell.length_c   1.000
_cell.angle_alpha   90.00
_cell.angle_beta   90.00
_cell.angle_gamma   90.00
#
_symmetry.space_group_name_H-M   'P 1'
#
loop_
_entity.id
_entity.type
_entity.pdbx_description
1 polymer ?
#
loop_
_entity_poly.entity_id
_entity_poly.type
_entity_poly.pdbx_seq_one_letter_code
_entity_poly.pdbx_strand_id
1 'polypeptide(L)'
;MLSTNELLDLARERAGNVTDYRVAKLVGINPNAMYNYRKGLSIPESPVAMRLAEVAGVDPAVAVFALNVARARTEEEREFWSAQLRRLDS
;
A
#
# COMPACT_ATOMS: atom_id res chain seq x y z
N MET A 1 -3.41 -0.48 -11.56
CA MET A 1 -3.73 0.19 -10.28
C MET A 1 -2.87 -0.45 -9.22
N LEU A 2 -2.16 0.35 -8.43
CA LEU A 2 -1.23 -0.15 -7.41
C LEU A 2 -1.97 -1.02 -6.37
N SER A 3 -1.57 -2.27 -6.25
CA SER A 3 -2.07 -3.21 -5.23
C SER A 3 -1.18 -3.24 -3.99
N THR A 4 -1.69 -3.84 -2.91
CA THR A 4 -0.89 -4.07 -1.70
C THR A 4 0.39 -4.85 -2.00
N ASN A 5 0.31 -5.93 -2.78
CA ASN A 5 1.50 -6.75 -3.07
C ASN A 5 2.53 -6.00 -3.90
N GLU A 6 2.10 -5.26 -4.92
CA GLU A 6 3.01 -4.43 -5.73
C GLU A 6 3.69 -3.36 -4.87
N LEU A 7 2.96 -2.70 -3.97
CA LEU A 7 3.53 -1.73 -3.04
C LEU A 7 4.58 -2.38 -2.12
N LEU A 8 4.32 -3.60 -1.62
CA LEU A 8 5.26 -4.34 -0.79
C LEU A 8 6.50 -4.79 -1.57
N ASP A 9 6.35 -5.20 -2.82
CA ASP A 9 7.47 -5.59 -3.68
C ASP A 9 8.34 -4.40 -4.06
N LEU A 10 7.74 -3.27 -4.43
CA LEU A 10 8.47 -2.02 -4.65
C LEU A 10 9.22 -1.58 -3.39
N ALA A 11 8.60 -1.67 -2.20
CA ALA A 11 9.27 -1.37 -0.94
C ALA A 11 10.49 -2.27 -0.70
N ARG A 12 10.39 -3.58 -1.00
CA ARG A 12 11.52 -4.50 -0.91
C ARG A 12 12.64 -4.12 -1.86
N GLU A 13 12.30 -3.89 -3.13
CA GLU A 13 13.26 -3.56 -4.19
C GLU A 13 14.02 -2.28 -3.86
N ARG A 14 13.29 -1.21 -3.50
CA ARG A 14 13.89 0.08 -3.13
C ARG A 14 14.73 0.04 -1.87
N ALA A 15 14.38 -0.82 -0.92
CA ALA A 15 15.18 -1.06 0.28
C ALA A 15 16.37 -2.02 0.05
N GLY A 16 16.74 -2.32 -1.19
CA GLY A 16 17.88 -3.18 -1.53
C GLY A 16 17.52 -4.67 -1.63
N ASN A 17 16.35 -4.97 -2.17
CA ASN A 17 15.77 -6.33 -2.30
C ASN A 17 15.78 -7.12 -0.98
N VAL A 18 15.42 -6.45 0.12
CA VAL A 18 15.36 -7.07 1.43
C VAL A 18 14.14 -7.98 1.59
N THR A 19 14.09 -8.75 2.68
CA THR A 19 12.96 -9.63 3.00
C THR A 19 11.75 -8.82 3.49
N ASP A 20 10.56 -9.39 3.38
CA ASP A 20 9.31 -8.83 3.95
C ASP A 20 9.46 -8.51 5.44
N TYR A 21 10.17 -9.35 6.20
CA TYR A 21 10.47 -9.09 7.60
C TYR A 21 11.28 -7.80 7.81
N ARG A 22 12.29 -7.55 6.97
CA ARG A 22 13.09 -6.32 7.04
C ARG A 22 12.25 -5.10 6.65
N VAL A 23 11.42 -5.18 5.61
CA VAL A 23 10.48 -4.10 5.27
C VAL A 23 9.52 -3.82 6.42
N ALA A 24 8.96 -4.86 7.05
CA ALA A 24 8.07 -4.69 8.20
C ALA A 24 8.76 -3.92 9.34
N LYS A 25 10.05 -4.17 9.59
CA LYS A 25 10.84 -3.42 10.57
C LYS A 25 11.11 -1.99 10.15
N LEU A 26 11.45 -1.74 8.88
CA LEU A 26 11.67 -0.38 8.36
C LEU A 26 10.42 0.50 8.47
N VAL A 27 9.25 -0.07 8.18
CA VAL A 27 7.95 0.60 8.20
C VAL A 27 7.37 0.70 9.62
N GLY A 28 7.91 -0.07 10.57
CA GLY A 28 7.46 -0.10 11.96
C GLY A 28 6.15 -0.85 12.17
N ILE A 29 5.93 -1.95 11.45
CA ILE A 29 4.76 -2.83 11.61
C ILE A 29 5.12 -4.21 12.13
N ASN A 30 4.13 -4.89 12.70
CA ASN A 30 4.28 -6.29 13.12
C ASN A 30 4.50 -7.19 11.88
N PRO A 31 5.49 -8.11 11.88
CA PRO A 31 5.67 -9.07 10.79
C PRO A 31 4.43 -9.91 10.45
N ASN A 32 3.55 -10.18 11.41
CA ASN A 32 2.27 -10.85 11.16
C ASN A 32 1.32 -9.99 10.31
N ALA A 33 1.35 -8.66 10.46
CA ALA A 33 0.58 -7.77 9.59
C ALA A 33 1.11 -7.85 8.15
N MET A 34 2.44 -7.86 7.98
CA MET A 34 3.08 -8.05 6.68
C MET A 34 2.64 -9.38 6.02
N TYR A 35 2.66 -10.48 6.78
CA TYR A 35 2.16 -11.77 6.31
C TYR A 35 0.68 -11.72 5.87
N ASN A 36 -0.18 -11.11 6.69
CA ASN A 36 -1.60 -10.98 6.36
C ASN A 36 -1.84 -10.14 5.09
N TYR A 37 -1.05 -9.07 4.90
CA TYR A 37 -1.09 -8.26 3.67
C TYR A 37 -0.70 -9.09 2.44
N ARG A 38 0.40 -9.86 2.53
CA ARG A 38 0.84 -10.75 1.44
C ARG A 38 -0.19 -11.80 1.07
N LYS A 39 -0.95 -12.30 2.05
CA LYS A 39 -2.03 -13.26 1.85
C LYS A 39 -3.37 -12.64 1.45
N GLY A 40 -3.45 -11.31 1.38
CA GLY A 40 -4.71 -10.60 1.09
C GLY A 40 -5.75 -10.73 2.21
N LEU A 41 -5.34 -11.12 3.42
CA LEU A 41 -6.23 -11.25 4.59
C LEU A 41 -6.55 -9.90 5.22
N SER A 42 -5.72 -8.89 4.96
CA SER A 42 -5.97 -7.51 5.37
C SER A 42 -5.30 -6.53 4.39
N ILE A 43 -5.67 -5.25 4.49
CA ILE A 43 -5.14 -4.16 3.66
C ILE A 43 -4.51 -3.11 4.59
N PRO A 44 -3.30 -2.58 4.29
CA PRO A 44 -2.65 -1.56 5.09
C PRO A 44 -3.52 -0.32 5.32
N GLU A 45 -3.64 0.12 6.58
CA GLU A 45 -4.27 1.41 6.91
C GLU A 45 -3.44 2.59 6.39
N SER A 46 -4.07 3.75 6.18
CA SER A 46 -3.42 4.91 5.54
C SER A 46 -2.05 5.28 6.14
N PRO A 47 -1.84 5.30 7.48
CA PRO A 47 -0.51 5.57 8.04
C PRO A 47 0.55 4.51 7.67
N VAL A 48 0.15 3.24 7.52
CA VAL A 48 1.04 2.17 7.07
C VAL A 48 1.28 2.28 5.57
N ALA A 49 0.24 2.58 4.78
CA ALA A 49 0.32 2.81 3.35
C ALA A 49 1.30 3.94 3.00
N MET A 50 1.23 5.07 3.72
CA MET A 50 2.14 6.21 3.53
C MET A 50 3.60 5.82 3.78
N ARG A 51 3.89 5.16 4.90
CA ARG A 51 5.26 4.71 5.21
C ARG A 51 5.77 3.66 4.22
N LEU A 52 4.90 2.76 3.76
CA LEU A 52 5.25 1.83 2.69
C LEU A 52 5.55 2.56 1.38
N ALA A 53 4.78 3.58 1.03
CA ALA A 53 4.99 4.39 -0.16
C ALA A 53 6.33 5.13 -0.12
N GLU A 54 6.67 5.72 1.03
CA GLU A 54 7.97 6.36 1.25
C GLU A 54 9.13 5.37 1.01
N VAL A 55 9.04 4.16 1.58
CA VAL A 55 10.06 3.12 1.36
C VAL A 55 10.06 2.64 -0.11
N ALA A 56 8.90 2.53 -0.74
CA ALA A 56 8.72 2.10 -2.13
C ALA A 56 9.07 3.17 -3.18
N GLY A 57 9.34 4.42 -2.76
CA GLY A 57 9.54 5.54 -3.68
C GLY A 57 8.31 5.83 -4.52
N VAL A 58 7.12 5.61 -3.96
CA VAL A 58 5.82 5.90 -4.58
C VAL A 58 5.22 7.12 -3.89
N ASP A 59 4.48 7.95 -4.63
CA ASP A 59 3.73 9.05 -4.02
C ASP A 59 2.76 8.50 -2.95
N PRO A 60 2.84 8.97 -1.68
CA PRO A 60 1.96 8.52 -0.61
C PRO A 60 0.46 8.64 -0.93
N ALA A 61 0.05 9.66 -1.69
CA ALA A 61 -1.34 9.84 -2.10
C ALA A 61 -1.80 8.72 -3.04
N VAL A 62 -0.97 8.32 -4.00
CA VAL A 62 -1.25 7.19 -4.90
C VAL A 62 -1.47 5.90 -4.11
N ALA A 63 -0.58 5.62 -3.16
CA ALA A 63 -0.69 4.43 -2.31
C ALA A 63 -1.96 4.46 -1.45
N VAL A 64 -2.24 5.58 -0.77
CA VAL A 64 -3.43 5.71 0.07
C VAL A 64 -4.71 5.56 -0.75
N PHE A 65 -4.83 6.24 -1.89
CA PHE A 65 -6.05 6.17 -2.70
C PHE A 65 -6.24 4.76 -3.28
N ALA A 66 -5.20 4.16 -3.85
CA ALA A 66 -5.32 2.82 -4.44
C ALA A 66 -5.71 1.75 -3.40
N LEU A 67 -5.17 1.83 -2.17
CA LEU A 67 -5.54 0.90 -1.10
C LEU A 67 -6.95 1.16 -0.56
N ASN A 68 -7.44 2.41 -0.57
CA ASN A 68 -8.81 2.71 -0.22
C ASN A 68 -9.80 2.24 -1.30
N VAL A 69 -9.44 2.30 -2.59
CA VAL A 69 -10.23 1.64 -3.66
C VAL A 69 -10.36 0.14 -3.37
N ALA A 70 -9.29 -0.53 -2.98
CA ALA A 70 -9.29 -1.96 -2.66
C ALA A 70 -10.09 -2.29 -1.37
N ARG A 71 -10.12 -1.37 -0.39
CA ARG A 71 -10.86 -1.52 0.86
C ARG A 71 -12.36 -1.23 0.72
N ALA A 72 -12.73 -0.40 -0.25
CA ALA A 72 -14.08 0.14 -0.39
C ALA A 72 -15.15 -0.96 -0.37
N ARG A 73 -16.16 -0.77 0.50
CA ARG A 73 -17.25 -1.73 0.69
C ARG A 73 -18.49 -1.39 -0.13
N THR A 74 -18.59 -0.15 -0.58
CA THR A 74 -19.68 0.34 -1.43
C THR A 74 -19.13 0.81 -2.77
N GLU A 75 -19.98 0.82 -3.79
CA GLU A 75 -19.61 1.33 -5.10
C GLU A 75 -19.34 2.84 -5.07
N GLU A 76 -20.10 3.58 -4.28
CA GLU A 76 -19.91 5.02 -4.08
C GLU A 76 -18.51 5.33 -3.51
N GLU A 77 -18.08 4.61 -2.48
CA GLU A 77 -16.75 4.77 -1.89
C GLU A 77 -15.65 4.40 -2.89
N ARG A 78 -15.86 3.32 -3.65
CA ARG A 78 -14.90 2.87 -4.67
C ARG A 78 -14.74 3.89 -5.78
N GLU A 79 -15.83 4.45 -6.28
CA GLU A 79 -15.81 5.49 -7.31
C GLU A 79 -15.17 6.78 -6.80
N PHE A 80 -15.45 7.19 -5.57
CA PHE A 80 -14.82 8.36 -4.96
C PHE A 80 -13.29 8.25 -4.95
N TRP A 81 -12.76 7.14 -4.42
CA TRP A 81 -11.31 6.93 -4.36
C TRP A 81 -10.68 6.72 -5.74
N SER A 82 -11.37 6.03 -6.64
CA SER A 82 -10.92 5.85 -8.02
C SER A 82 -10.85 7.18 -8.76
N ALA A 83 -11.79 8.09 -8.51
CA ALA A 83 -11.77 9.44 -9.06
C ALA A 83 -10.59 10.26 -8.52
N GLN A 84 -10.24 10.15 -7.23
CA GLN A 84 -9.06 10.83 -6.69
C GLN A 84 -7.77 10.30 -7.32
N LEU A 85 -7.66 8.98 -7.53
CA LEU A 85 -6.50 8.38 -8.16
C LEU A 85 -6.33 8.85 -9.61
N ARG A 86 -7.42 8.89 -10.39
CA ARG A 86 -7.43 9.41 -11.77
C ARG A 86 -6.96 10.86 -11.87
N ARG A 87 -7.17 11.67 -10.84
CA ARG A 87 -6.72 13.08 -10.78
C ARG A 87 -5.23 13.24 -10.55
N LEU A 88 -4.54 12.23 -10.04
CA LEU A 88 -3.08 12.27 -9.84
C LEU A 88 -2.31 11.91 -11.13
N ASP A 89 -2.95 11.18 -12.04
CA ASP A 89 -2.38 10.77 -13.33
C ASP A 89 -2.60 11.81 -14.44
N SER A 90 -3.37 12.89 -14.17
CA SER A 90 -3.75 13.96 -15.11
C SER A 90 -2.95 15.23 -14.90
#